data_AF-A0AA44GAS4-F1
#
_entry.id   AF-A0AA44GAS4-F1
#
_cell.length_a   1.000
_cell.length_b   1.000
_cell.length_c   1.000
_cell.angle_alpha   90.00
_cell.angle_beta   90.00
_cell.angle_gamma   90.00
#
_symmetry.space_group_name_H-M   'P 1'
#
loop_
_entity.id
_entity.type
_entity.pdbx_description
1 polymer ?
#
loop_
_entity_poly.entity_id
_entity_poly.type
_entity_poly.pdbx_seq_one_letter_code
_entity_poly.pdbx_strand_id
1 'polypeptide(L)' 'MAQLSSFRSQDIEDALQSVPAFKNYQLNAATGSIVLEYAPAIIEPSWIDALFSDSEEDAKLACYKIAEHISDNGNS' A
#
# COMPACT_ATOMS: atom_id res chain seq x y z
N MET A 1 6.12 -24.49 -6.60
CA MET A 1 4.93 -23.64 -6.37
C MET A 1 5.36 -22.21 -6.04
N ALA A 2 6.01 -21.49 -6.97
CA ALA A 2 6.50 -20.12 -6.74
C ALA A 2 5.77 -19.06 -7.60
N GLN A 3 4.93 -19.48 -8.55
CA GLN A 3 4.28 -18.55 -9.47
C GLN A 3 3.13 -17.77 -8.84
N LEU A 4 2.41 -18.34 -7.87
CA LEU A 4 1.34 -17.63 -7.14
C LEU A 4 1.87 -16.49 -6.27
N SER A 5 3.00 -16.71 -5.59
CA SER A 5 3.68 -15.67 -4.80
C SER A 5 4.21 -14.57 -5.71
N SER A 6 4.81 -14.94 -6.85
CA SER A 6 5.31 -13.98 -7.84
C SER A 6 4.21 -13.13 -8.47
N PHE A 7 3.04 -13.72 -8.76
CA PHE A 7 1.90 -13.00 -9.33
C PHE A 7 1.34 -11.97 -8.34
N ARG A 8 1.18 -12.36 -7.07
CA ARG A 8 0.75 -11.44 -6.00
C ARG A 8 1.75 -10.32 -5.75
N SER A 9 3.05 -10.61 -5.82
CA SER A 9 4.08 -9.58 -5.68
C SER A 9 3.96 -8.53 -6.78
N GLN A 10 3.75 -8.94 -8.03
CA GLN A 10 3.63 -8.03 -9.16
C GLN A 10 2.42 -7.10 -9.04
N ASP A 11 1.25 -7.64 -8.71
CA ASP A 11 0.04 -6.84 -8.50
C ASP A 11 0.21 -5.82 -7.35
N ILE A 12 0.92 -6.20 -6.29
CA ILE A 12 1.23 -5.31 -5.16
C ILE A 12 2.23 -4.23 -5.59
N GLU A 13 3.28 -4.59 -6.32
CA GLU A 13 4.30 -3.66 -6.81
C GLU A 13 3.69 -2.60 -7.75
N ASP A 14 2.85 -3.02 -8.69
CA ASP A 14 2.14 -2.13 -9.61
C ASP A 14 1.21 -1.17 -8.86
N ALA A 15 0.46 -1.69 -7.88
CA ALA A 15 -0.41 -0.87 -7.04
C ALA A 15 0.37 0.15 -6.22
N LEU A 16 1.50 -0.23 -5.63
CA LEU A 16 2.32 0.68 -4.83
C LEU A 16 3.02 1.75 -5.69
N GLN A 17 3.50 1.38 -6.89
CA GLN A 17 4.08 2.34 -7.84
C GLN A 17 3.06 3.36 -8.35
N SER A 18 1.77 3.00 -8.39
CA SER A 18 0.71 3.91 -8.79
C SER A 18 0.46 5.05 -7.78
N VAL A 19 1.04 4.97 -6.57
CA VAL A 19 0.87 5.94 -5.49
C VAL A 19 2.13 6.78 -5.31
N PRO A 20 2.16 8.06 -5.75
CA PRO A 20 3.34 8.92 -5.65
C PRO A 20 3.77 9.22 -4.21
N ALA A 21 2.85 9.09 -3.25
CA ALA A 21 3.11 9.29 -1.83
C ALA A 21 3.91 8.15 -1.19
N PHE A 22 3.98 6.98 -1.84
CA PHE A 22 4.86 5.88 -1.46
C PHE A 22 6.19 6.05 -2.17
N LYS A 23 7.21 6.43 -1.40
CA LYS A 23 8.53 6.78 -1.92
C LYS A 23 9.36 5.56 -2.27
N ASN A 24 9.29 4.54 -1.42
CA ASN A 24 9.97 3.26 -1.59
C ASN A 24 9.15 2.14 -0.95
N TYR A 25 9.36 0.93 -1.43
CA TYR A 25 8.83 -0.27 -0.80
C TYR A 25 9.84 -1.42 -0.92
N GLN A 26 9.76 -2.37 0.00
CA GLN A 26 10.52 -3.62 -0.08
C GLN A 26 9.62 -4.78 0.31
N LEU A 27 9.40 -5.70 -0.65
CA LEU A 27 8.67 -6.94 -0.43
C LEU A 27 9.63 -8.06 -0.02
N ASN A 28 9.33 -8.72 1.09
CA ASN A 28 10.00 -9.93 1.51
C ASN A 28 9.07 -11.13 1.26
N ALA A 29 9.13 -11.67 0.05
CA ALA A 29 8.31 -12.81 -0.37
C ALA A 29 8.54 -14.09 0.47
N ALA A 30 9.70 -14.22 1.12
CA ALA A 30 10.00 -15.38 1.97
C ALA A 30 9.21 -15.35 3.30
N THR A 31 8.85 -14.16 3.77
CA THR A 31 8.10 -13.97 5.04
C THR A 31 6.71 -13.40 4.83
N GLY A 32 6.37 -12.97 3.61
CA GLY A 32 5.11 -12.29 3.31
C GLY A 32 5.03 -10.89 3.92
N SER A 33 6.16 -10.28 4.30
CA SER A 33 6.20 -8.94 4.88
C SER A 33 6.53 -7.88 3.84
N ILE A 34 6.10 -6.65 4.11
CA ILE A 34 6.41 -5.48 3.31
C ILE A 34 6.91 -4.34 4.20
N VAL A 35 7.93 -3.63 3.74
CA VAL A 35 8.36 -2.35 4.30
C VAL A 35 7.94 -1.24 3.35
N LEU A 36 7.35 -0.17 3.90
CA LEU A 36 6.83 0.95 3.13
C LEU A 36 7.42 2.27 3.64
N GLU A 37 8.04 3.05 2.75
CA GLU A 37 8.41 4.43 3.02
C GLU A 37 7.40 5.36 2.37
N TYR A 38 6.81 6.27 3.14
CA TYR A 38 5.76 7.17 2.66
C TYR A 38 5.99 8.63 3.11
N ALA A 39 5.32 9.57 2.45
CA ALA A 39 5.29 10.97 2.84
C ALA A 39 4.17 11.23 3.87
N PRO A 40 4.49 11.49 5.16
CA PRO A 40 3.45 11.70 6.18
C PRO A 40 2.66 13.00 6.01
N ALA A 41 3.15 13.91 5.15
CA ALA A 41 2.41 15.12 4.76
C ALA A 41 1.26 14.84 3.77
N ILE A 42 1.23 13.64 3.17
CA ILE A 42 0.23 13.22 2.17
C ILE A 42 -0.53 11.99 2.66
N ILE A 43 0.10 11.10 3.44
CA ILE A 43 -0.55 9.93 4.00
C ILE A 43 -0.47 9.97 5.52
N GLU A 44 -1.65 9.99 6.14
CA GLU A 44 -1.76 9.94 7.59
C GLU A 44 -1.23 8.61 8.14
N PRO A 45 -0.35 8.62 9.16
CA PRO A 45 0.21 7.38 9.73
C PRO A 45 -0.85 6.36 10.15
N SER A 46 -1.99 6.84 10.68
CA SER A 46 -3.11 5.98 11.08
C SER A 46 -3.72 5.16 9.93
N TRP A 47 -3.59 5.62 8.68
CA TRP A 47 -4.05 4.87 7.52
C TRP A 47 -3.09 3.74 7.18
N ILE A 48 -1.79 3.95 7.39
CA ILE A 48 -0.79 2.89 7.25
C ILE A 48 -0.97 1.83 8.33
N ASP A 49 -1.17 2.24 9.59
CA ASP A 49 -1.44 1.29 10.67
C ASP A 49 -2.71 0.45 10.38
N ALA A 50 -3.76 1.08 9.87
CA ALA A 50 -5.00 0.41 9.49
C ALA A 50 -4.82 -0.53 8.27
N LEU A 51 -3.92 -0.20 7.32
CA LEU A 51 -3.58 -1.06 6.19
C LEU A 51 -2.99 -2.40 6.64
N PHE A 52 -2.26 -2.39 7.77
CA PHE A 52 -1.67 -3.57 8.40
C PHE A 52 -2.53 -4.17 9.51
N SER A 53 -3.79 -3.74 9.65
CA SER A 53 -4.71 -4.30 10.63
C SER A 53 -5.06 -5.75 10.30
N ASP A 54 -5.25 -6.56 11.34
CA ASP A 54 -5.81 -7.91 11.22
C ASP A 54 -7.30 -7.90 10.82
N SER A 55 -7.96 -6.74 10.88
CA SER A 55 -9.34 -6.53 10.43
C SER A 55 -9.38 -6.21 8.94
N GLU A 56 -10.02 -7.09 8.16
CA GLU A 56 -10.23 -6.88 6.72
C GLU A 56 -11.03 -5.60 6.42
N GLU A 57 -11.95 -5.22 7.30
CA GLU A 57 -12.75 -3.99 7.16
C GLU A 57 -11.89 -2.74 7.33
N ASP A 58 -11.01 -2.72 8.33
CA ASP A 58 -10.11 -1.60 8.59
C ASP A 58 -9.09 -1.44 7.46
N ALA A 59 -8.53 -2.56 6.99
CA ALA A 59 -7.58 -2.57 5.87
C ALA A 59 -8.24 -2.07 4.58
N LYS A 60 -9.47 -2.50 4.28
CA LYS A 60 -10.23 -2.01 3.11
C LYS A 60 -10.53 -0.51 3.22
N LEU A 61 -10.98 -0.05 4.39
CA LEU A 61 -11.28 1.36 4.61
C LEU A 61 -10.02 2.22 4.45
N ALA A 62 -8.87 1.75 4.92
CA ALA A 62 -7.58 2.41 4.72
C ALA A 62 -7.22 2.52 3.23
N CYS A 63 -7.38 1.44 2.45
CA CYS A 63 -7.19 1.47 1.00
C CYS A 63 -8.06 2.54 0.32
N TYR A 64 -9.34 2.64 0.69
CA TYR A 64 -10.23 3.66 0.12
C TYR A 64 -9.80 5.08 0.46
N LYS A 65 -9.44 5.36 1.72
CA LYS A 65 -8.98 6.68 2.15
C LYS A 65 -7.71 7.10 1.42
N ILE A 66 -6.75 6.18 1.29
CA ILE A 66 -5.50 6.42 0.57
C ILE A 66 -5.81 6.69 -0.92
N ALA A 67 -6.63 5.86 -1.56
CA ALA A 67 -6.98 6.03 -2.98
C ALA A 67 -7.74 7.33 -3.26
N GLU A 68 -8.72 7.69 -2.42
CA GLU A 68 -9.46 8.95 -2.49
C GLU A 68 -8.51 10.14 -2.36
N HIS A 69 -7.62 10.12 -1.37
CA HIS A 69 -6.68 11.21 -1.13
C HIS A 69 -5.67 11.40 -2.26
N ILE A 70 -5.21 10.31 -2.88
CA ILE A 70 -4.31 10.36 -4.04
C ILE A 70 -5.05 10.87 -5.28
N SER A 71 -6.31 10.45 -5.47
CA SER A 71 -7.12 10.87 -6.62
C SER A 71 -7.42 12.37 -6.59
N ASP A 72 -7.70 12.92 -5.40
CA ASP A 72 -7.93 14.36 -5.21
C ASP A 72 -6.65 15.19 -5.39
N ASN A 73 -5.48 14.67 -5.02
CA ASN A 73 -4.19 15.36 -5.23
C ASN A 73 -3.58 15.13 -6.62
N GLY A 74 -4.17 14.26 -7.45
CA GLY A 74 -3.70 13.95 -8.80
C GLY A 74 -4.31 14.82 -9.91
N ASN A 75 -5.24 15.71 -9.58
CA ASN A 75 -6.05 16.45 -10.55
C ASN A 75 -6.08 17.97 -10.29
N SER A 76 -4.90 18.59 -10.15
CA SER A 76 -4.71 20.05 -10.11
C SER A 76 -3.54 20.49 -10.99
#